data_AF-A0AAX2R959-F1
#
_entry.id   AF-A0AAX2R959-F1
#
_cell.length_a   1.000
_cell.length_b   1.000
_cell.length_c   1.000
_cell.angle_alpha   90.00
_cell.angle_beta   90.00
_cell.angle_gamma   90.00
#
_symmetry.space_group_name_H-M   'P 1'
#
loop_
_entity.id
_entity.type
_entity.pdbx_description
1 polymer ?
#
loop_
_entity_poly.entity_id
_entity_poly.type
_entity_poly.pdbx_seq_one_letter_code
_entity_poly.pdbx_strand_id
1 'polypeptide(L)'
;MSARSSRFFIAGNIEEPVFVLDGIASEWLFVSGFWYRVNASLGTIYDQFEEDEAEPAALSQIACELAHQICELGGREEEMIRFIYRWTPQGETYTLEMQRADLICKLVEMRDFFNSAAASGEILELSL
;
A
#
# COMPACT_ATOMS: atom_id res chain seq x y z
N MET A 1 1.57 -19.73 4.27
CA MET A 1 1.70 -18.33 4.76
C MET A 1 0.81 -17.48 3.89
N SER A 2 -0.08 -16.69 4.49
CA SER A 2 -0.98 -15.75 3.82
C SER A 2 -0.24 -14.49 3.38
N ALA A 3 -0.82 -13.72 2.45
CA ALA A 3 -0.37 -12.37 2.11
C ALA A 3 -0.23 -11.50 3.36
N ARG A 4 0.84 -10.69 3.46
CA ARG A 4 1.12 -9.91 4.66
C ARG A 4 0.44 -8.54 4.58
N SER A 5 -0.32 -8.19 5.62
CA SER A 5 -0.90 -6.85 5.76
C SER A 5 0.17 -5.80 6.05
N SER A 6 0.05 -4.64 5.41
CA SER A 6 0.75 -3.42 5.83
C SER A 6 0.02 -2.79 7.02
N ARG A 7 0.79 -2.27 7.96
CA ARG A 7 0.30 -1.67 9.21
C ARG A 7 0.94 -0.31 9.38
N PHE A 8 0.16 0.67 9.81
CA PHE A 8 0.62 2.03 10.03
C PHE A 8 0.38 2.41 11.48
N PHE A 9 1.40 3.00 12.11
CA PHE A 9 1.40 3.41 13.51
C PHE A 9 1.69 4.91 13.59
N ILE A 10 1.28 5.55 14.68
CA ILE A 10 1.78 6.89 14.99
C ILE A 10 3.22 6.74 15.50
N ALA A 11 4.16 7.53 14.97
CA ALA A 11 5.55 7.46 15.39
C ALA A 11 5.68 7.66 16.91
N GLY A 12 6.38 6.73 17.57
CA GLY A 12 6.51 6.70 19.03
C GLY A 12 5.33 6.05 19.78
N ASN A 13 4.29 5.58 19.08
CA ASN A 13 3.20 4.77 19.65
C ASN A 13 2.90 3.55 18.75
N ILE A 14 3.67 2.48 18.96
CA ILE A 14 3.66 1.26 18.14
C ILE A 14 2.85 0.11 18.76
N GLU A 15 2.02 0.37 19.78
CA GLU A 15 1.26 -0.69 20.47
C GLU A 15 0.18 -1.31 19.57
N GLU A 16 -0.58 -0.47 18.87
CA GLU A 16 -1.62 -0.90 17.95
C GLU A 16 -1.60 -0.06 16.67
N PRO A 17 -1.82 -0.68 15.49
CA PRO A 17 -1.85 0.06 14.25
C PRO A 17 -3.10 0.94 14.18
N VAL A 18 -2.91 2.20 13.82
CA VAL A 18 -4.00 3.14 13.56
C VAL A 18 -4.69 2.88 12.23
N PHE A 19 -4.01 2.17 11.32
CA PHE A 19 -4.59 1.69 10.07
C PHE A 19 -3.94 0.38 9.64
N VAL A 20 -4.74 -0.52 9.05
CA VAL A 20 -4.27 -1.81 8.51
C VAL A 20 -4.80 -1.98 7.09
N LEU A 21 -3.90 -2.13 6.13
CA LEU A 21 -4.23 -2.57 4.79
C LEU A 21 -4.17 -4.11 4.75
N ASP A 22 -5.22 -4.77 4.24
CA ASP A 22 -5.19 -6.23 4.17
C ASP A 22 -4.09 -6.74 3.23
N GLY A 23 -3.70 -8.00 3.44
CA GLY A 23 -2.55 -8.56 2.74
C GLY A 23 -2.67 -8.57 1.24
N ILE A 24 -3.85 -8.82 0.66
CA ILE A 24 -3.95 -8.91 -0.81
C ILE A 24 -3.76 -7.51 -1.43
N ALA A 25 -4.38 -6.48 -0.85
CA ALA A 25 -4.19 -5.10 -1.30
C ALA A 25 -2.75 -4.62 -1.08
N SER A 26 -2.11 -5.00 0.04
CA SER A 26 -0.70 -4.71 0.32
C SER A 26 0.23 -5.32 -0.72
N GLU A 27 0.14 -6.63 -0.96
CA GLU A 27 0.97 -7.33 -1.97
C GLU A 27 0.74 -6.74 -3.38
N TRP A 28 -0.49 -6.33 -3.68
CA TRP A 28 -0.80 -5.70 -4.94
C TRP A 28 -0.08 -4.35 -5.14
N LEU A 29 0.10 -3.54 -4.10
CA LEU A 29 0.89 -2.30 -4.18
C LEU A 29 2.36 -2.58 -4.54
N PHE A 30 2.94 -3.66 -4.00
CA PHE A 30 4.30 -4.08 -4.37
C PHE A 30 4.37 -4.57 -5.82
N VAL A 31 3.49 -5.48 -6.21
CA VAL A 31 3.50 -6.07 -7.57
C VAL A 31 3.13 -5.06 -8.65
N SER A 32 2.30 -4.06 -8.34
CA SER A 32 1.97 -2.97 -9.27
C SER A 32 3.10 -1.94 -9.45
N GLY A 33 4.18 -2.05 -8.67
CA GLY A 33 5.29 -1.10 -8.68
C GLY A 33 4.94 0.25 -8.04
N PHE A 34 3.86 0.34 -7.25
CA PHE A 34 3.46 1.56 -6.56
C PHE A 34 4.58 2.07 -5.65
N TRP A 35 5.10 1.23 -4.75
CA TRP A 35 6.15 1.63 -3.81
C TRP A 35 7.46 2.00 -4.52
N TYR A 36 7.76 1.34 -5.64
CA TYR A 36 8.89 1.73 -6.49
C TYR A 36 8.75 3.17 -7.01
N ARG A 37 7.56 3.57 -7.48
CA ARG A 37 7.32 4.93 -7.97
C ARG A 37 7.32 5.96 -6.84
N VAL A 38 6.73 5.64 -5.69
CA VAL A 38 6.79 6.47 -4.48
C VAL A 38 8.25 6.73 -4.09
N ASN A 39 9.05 5.67 -3.98
CA ASN A 39 10.46 5.76 -3.62
C ASN A 39 11.27 6.59 -4.61
N ALA A 40 11.05 6.37 -5.92
CA ALA A 40 11.70 7.17 -6.95
C ALA A 40 11.32 8.67 -6.87
N SER A 41 10.07 8.99 -6.52
CA SER A 41 9.60 10.37 -6.40
C SER A 41 10.10 11.07 -5.14
N LEU A 42 10.22 10.35 -4.02
CA LEU A 42 10.57 10.92 -2.72
C LEU A 42 12.06 10.81 -2.38
N GLY A 43 12.82 9.98 -3.11
CA GLY A 43 14.19 9.64 -2.73
C GLY A 43 14.26 8.76 -1.47
N THR A 44 13.21 7.97 -1.22
CA THR A 44 13.07 7.07 -0.07
C THR A 44 13.34 5.62 -0.47
N ILE A 45 13.31 4.71 0.50
CA ILE A 45 13.52 3.27 0.32
C ILE A 45 12.47 2.44 1.07
N TYR A 46 11.21 2.88 1.06
CA TYR A 46 10.10 2.13 1.64
C TYR A 46 10.00 0.75 0.99
N ASP A 47 10.40 -0.30 1.71
CA ASP A 47 10.47 -1.66 1.17
C ASP A 47 9.61 -2.65 1.96
N GLN A 48 9.31 -3.77 1.31
CA GLN A 48 8.52 -4.83 1.92
C GLN A 48 9.27 -5.42 3.11
N PHE A 49 8.57 -5.60 4.22
CA PHE A 49 9.11 -6.14 5.48
C PHE A 49 10.06 -5.22 6.25
N GLU A 50 10.20 -3.95 5.83
CA GLU A 50 10.91 -2.91 6.58
C GLU A 50 9.93 -2.02 7.36
N GLU A 51 10.47 -1.29 8.34
CA GLU A 51 9.77 -0.32 9.16
C GLU A 51 10.42 1.05 8.93
N ASP A 52 9.65 1.99 8.39
CA ASP A 52 10.16 3.31 8.02
C ASP A 52 9.24 4.43 8.49
N GLU A 53 9.81 5.56 8.89
CA GLU A 53 9.04 6.76 9.20
C GLU A 53 8.67 7.55 7.94
N ALA A 54 7.45 8.07 7.91
CA ALA A 54 6.93 8.94 6.87
C ALA A 54 6.38 10.23 7.48
N GLU A 55 7.05 11.34 7.15
CA GLU A 55 6.64 12.69 7.53
C GLU A 55 5.39 13.16 6.75
N PRO A 56 4.66 14.17 7.25
CA PRO A 56 3.44 14.70 6.59
C PRO A 56 3.57 14.99 5.09
N ALA A 57 4.73 15.50 4.66
CA ALA A 57 4.99 15.77 3.24
C ALA A 57 5.07 14.48 2.41
N ALA A 58 5.74 13.45 2.92
CA ALA A 58 5.80 12.13 2.29
C ALA A 58 4.41 11.49 2.24
N LEU A 59 3.66 11.54 3.35
CA LEU A 59 2.28 11.03 3.41
C LEU A 59 1.36 11.68 2.37
N SER A 60 1.47 13.00 2.17
CA SER A 60 0.70 13.72 1.14
C SER A 60 1.05 13.24 -0.27
N GLN A 61 2.33 12.97 -0.53
CA GLN A 61 2.78 12.47 -1.84
C GLN A 61 2.37 11.02 -2.08
N ILE A 62 2.43 10.16 -1.05
CA ILE A 62 1.92 8.79 -1.10
C ILE A 62 0.42 8.80 -1.42
N ALA A 63 -0.36 9.69 -0.78
CA ALA A 63 -1.78 9.85 -1.06
C ALA A 63 -2.05 10.34 -2.51
N CYS A 64 -1.20 11.23 -3.03
CA CYS A 64 -1.27 11.67 -4.43
C CYS A 64 -1.06 10.50 -5.40
N GLU A 65 -0.02 9.69 -5.18
CA GLU A 65 0.26 8.52 -6.02
C GLU A 65 -0.83 7.46 -5.90
N LEU A 66 -1.45 7.29 -4.71
CA LEU A 66 -2.63 6.43 -4.55
C LEU A 66 -3.79 6.93 -5.39
N ALA A 67 -4.02 8.25 -5.46
CA ALA A 67 -5.08 8.82 -6.29
C ALA A 67 -4.87 8.52 -7.79
N HIS A 68 -3.63 8.60 -8.27
CA HIS A 68 -3.28 8.17 -9.63
C HIS A 68 -3.56 6.68 -9.82
N GLN A 69 -3.10 5.84 -8.90
CA GLN A 69 -3.26 4.40 -8.98
C GLN A 69 -4.74 3.96 -8.97
N ILE A 70 -5.58 4.62 -8.17
CA ILE A 70 -7.02 4.42 -8.11
C ILE A 70 -7.68 4.82 -9.44
N CYS A 71 -7.26 5.94 -10.02
CA CYS A 71 -7.78 6.40 -11.32
C CYS A 71 -7.48 5.38 -12.43
N GLU A 72 -6.24 4.89 -12.49
CA GLU A 72 -5.83 3.85 -13.44
C GLU A 72 -6.61 2.55 -13.26
N LEU A 73 -6.81 2.11 -12.00
CA LEU A 73 -7.65 0.95 -11.69
C LEU A 73 -9.11 1.19 -12.09
N GLY A 74 -9.63 2.41 -11.89
CA GLY A 74 -10.99 2.77 -12.25
C GLY A 74 -11.27 2.65 -13.75
N GLY A 75 -10.26 2.91 -14.59
CA GLY A 75 -10.33 2.79 -16.05
C GLY A 75 -10.20 1.36 -16.61
N ARG A 76 -9.94 0.36 -15.77
CA ARG A 76 -9.83 -1.04 -16.20
C ARG A 76 -11.19 -1.70 -16.36
N GLU A 77 -11.32 -2.55 -17.38
CA GLU A 77 -12.55 -3.32 -17.64
C GLU A 77 -12.65 -4.56 -16.74
N GLU A 78 -11.52 -5.11 -16.28
CA GLU A 78 -11.51 -6.34 -15.49
C GLU A 78 -12.22 -6.17 -14.15
N GLU A 79 -13.21 -7.00 -13.87
CA GLU A 79 -13.89 -7.01 -12.56
C GLU A 79 -13.02 -7.64 -11.47
N MET A 80 -12.23 -8.66 -11.82
CA MET A 80 -11.35 -9.39 -10.90
C MET A 80 -9.89 -9.09 -11.23
N ILE A 81 -9.15 -8.58 -10.24
CA ILE A 81 -7.70 -8.40 -10.35
C ILE A 81 -7.02 -9.70 -9.93
N ARG A 82 -6.13 -10.21 -10.79
CA ARG A 82 -5.32 -11.40 -10.54
C ARG A 82 -3.85 -11.10 -10.75
N PHE A 83 -3.01 -11.51 -9.81
CA PHE A 83 -1.58 -11.25 -9.89
C PHE A 83 -0.77 -12.32 -9.19
N ILE A 84 0.43 -12.58 -9.72
CA ILE A 84 1.41 -13.50 -9.13
C ILE A 84 2.17 -12.72 -8.06
N TYR A 85 2.15 -13.21 -6.82
CA TYR A 85 2.89 -12.58 -5.71
C TYR A 85 4.12 -13.40 -5.28
N ARG A 86 4.21 -14.68 -5.65
CA ARG A 86 5.35 -15.53 -5.32
C ARG A 86 5.55 -16.67 -6.31
N TRP A 87 6.80 -17.10 -6.44
CA TRP A 87 7.21 -18.32 -7.12
C TRP A 87 7.71 -19.36 -6.10
N THR A 88 7.40 -20.64 -6.30
CA THR A 88 8.04 -21.73 -5.56
C THR A 88 9.43 -22.02 -6.12
N PRO A 89 10.33 -22.63 -5.33
CA PRO A 89 11.59 -23.17 -5.85
C PRO A 89 11.41 -24.16 -7.02
N GLN A 90 10.21 -24.75 -7.14
CA GLN A 90 9.83 -25.68 -8.20
C GLN A 90 9.27 -24.98 -9.46
N GLY A 91 9.15 -23.66 -9.45
CA GLY A 91 8.65 -22.86 -10.58
C GLY A 91 7.13 -22.69 -10.64
N GLU A 92 6.41 -23.10 -9.60
CA GLU A 92 4.97 -22.88 -9.50
C GLU A 92 4.68 -21.44 -9.04
N THR A 93 3.54 -20.90 -9.44
CA THR A 93 3.13 -19.54 -9.07
C THR A 93 2.03 -19.57 -8.02
N TYR A 94 2.16 -18.69 -7.03
CA TYR A 94 1.04 -18.35 -6.16
C TYR A 94 0.38 -17.07 -6.69
N THR A 95 -0.89 -17.20 -7.03
CA THR A 95 -1.72 -16.11 -7.52
C THR A 95 -2.68 -15.69 -6.43
N LEU A 96 -2.84 -14.37 -6.25
CA LEU A 96 -3.90 -13.80 -5.44
C LEU A 96 -4.94 -13.16 -6.35
N GLU A 97 -6.17 -13.10 -5.86
CA GLU A 97 -7.26 -12.44 -6.56
C GLU A 97 -8.12 -11.59 -5.61
N MET A 98 -8.62 -10.47 -6.12
CA MET A 98 -9.52 -9.56 -5.41
C MET A 98 -10.42 -8.84 -6.41
N GLN A 99 -11.66 -8.59 -6.03
CA GLN A 99 -12.56 -7.76 -6.82
C GLN A 99 -11.97 -6.37 -6.97
N ARG A 100 -11.96 -5.83 -8.18
CA ARG A 100 -11.43 -4.50 -8.48
C ARG A 100 -12.11 -3.42 -7.65
N ALA A 101 -13.43 -3.53 -7.46
CA ALA A 101 -14.18 -2.61 -6.62
C ALA A 101 -13.68 -2.64 -5.17
N ASP A 102 -13.44 -3.82 -4.60
CA ASP A 102 -12.95 -3.96 -3.23
C ASP A 102 -11.54 -3.38 -3.08
N LEU A 103 -10.65 -3.65 -4.05
CA LEU A 103 -9.31 -3.07 -4.07
C LEU A 103 -9.37 -1.54 -4.13
N ILE A 104 -10.18 -0.97 -5.02
CA ILE A 104 -10.37 0.48 -5.12
C ILE A 104 -10.86 1.06 -3.80
N CYS A 105 -11.86 0.46 -3.15
CA CYS A 105 -12.37 0.92 -1.86
C CYS A 105 -11.27 0.97 -0.81
N LYS A 106 -10.45 -0.07 -0.71
CA LYS A 106 -9.35 -0.16 0.26
C LYS A 106 -8.26 0.89 0.00
N LEU A 107 -7.92 1.13 -1.26
CA LEU A 107 -6.94 2.15 -1.62
C LEU A 107 -7.48 3.57 -1.38
N VAL A 108 -8.79 3.80 -1.57
CA VAL A 108 -9.45 5.06 -1.22
C VAL A 108 -9.38 5.29 0.29
N GLU A 109 -9.71 4.28 1.11
CA GLU A 109 -9.61 4.37 2.57
C GLU A 109 -8.18 4.71 3.02
N MET A 110 -7.17 4.03 2.45
CA MET A 110 -5.76 4.30 2.75
C MET A 110 -5.33 5.71 2.33
N ARG A 111 -5.74 6.17 1.14
CA ARG A 111 -5.46 7.54 0.68
C ARG A 111 -6.05 8.57 1.62
N ASP A 112 -7.30 8.39 2.02
CA ASP A 112 -8.01 9.34 2.86
C ASP A 112 -7.43 9.36 4.28
N PHE A 113 -6.99 8.20 4.78
CA PHE A 113 -6.20 8.09 6.00
C PHE A 113 -4.90 8.89 5.93
N PHE A 114 -4.08 8.71 4.88
CA PHE A 114 -2.82 9.45 4.75
C PHE A 114 -3.02 10.96 4.58
N ASN A 115 -4.03 11.38 3.82
CA ASN A 115 -4.39 12.80 3.72
C ASN A 115 -4.75 13.38 5.09
N SER A 116 -5.50 12.63 5.89
CA SER A 116 -5.92 13.06 7.23
C SER A 116 -4.74 13.14 8.21
N ALA A 117 -3.85 12.14 8.19
CA ALA A 117 -2.63 12.13 8.99
C ALA A 117 -1.70 13.29 8.62
N ALA A 118 -1.48 13.51 7.32
CA ALA A 118 -0.68 14.63 6.82
C ALA A 118 -1.25 15.99 7.21
N ALA A 119 -2.57 16.18 7.07
CA ALA A 119 -3.25 17.42 7.46
C ALA A 119 -3.19 17.69 8.96
N SER A 120 -3.08 16.64 9.77
CA SER A 120 -2.94 16.71 11.23
C SER A 120 -1.49 16.89 11.68
N GLY A 121 -0.52 16.80 10.75
CA GLY A 121 0.91 16.91 11.06
C GLY A 121 1.50 15.65 11.70
N GLU A 122 0.83 14.51 11.59
CA GLU A 122 1.29 13.24 12.15
C GLU A 122 2.47 12.68 11.37
N ILE A 123 3.41 12.08 12.10
CA ILE A 123 4.47 11.23 11.53
C ILE A 123 4.01 9.78 11.73
N LEU A 124 4.04 8.99 10.66
CA LEU A 124 3.63 7.59 10.72
C LEU A 124 4.83 6.67 10.57
N GLU A 125 4.84 5.58 11.33
CA GLU A 125 5.71 4.43 11.07
C GLU A 125 4.97 3.46 10.14
N LEU A 126 5.58 3.17 9.00
CA LEU A 126 5.07 2.30 7.96
C LEU A 126 5.71 0.91 8.10
N SER A 127 4.93 -0.09 8.49
CA SER A 127 5.34 -1.50 8.48
C SER A 127 4.72 -2.17 7.26
N LEU A 128 5.50 -2.28 6.18
CA LEU A 128 4.97 -2.63 4.86
C LEU A 128 4.92 -4.13 4.55
#